data_AF-A0A165MMC5-F1
#
_entry.id   AF-A0A165MMC5-F1
#
_cell.length_a   1.000
_cell.length_b   1.000
_cell.length_c   1.000
_cell.angle_alpha   90.00
_cell.angle_beta   90.00
_cell.angle_gamma   90.00
#
_symmetry.space_group_name_H-M   'P 1'
#
loop_
_entity.id
_entity.type
_entity.pdbx_description
1 polymer ?
#
loop_
_entity_poly.entity_id
_entity_poly.type
_entity_poly.pdbx_seq_one_letter_code
_entity_poly.pdbx_strand_id
1 'polypeptide(L)' 'MCCKLCILQENLNKSLIATFDLLNQPNLHKNWDIILIQEPYIDTFKNAKATRAWTVIYPTNHLNRSEKT' A
#
# COMPACT_ATOMS: atom_id res chain seq x y z
N MET A 1 -4.70 -24.16 -16.28
CA MET A 1 -4.12 -23.19 -15.32
C MET A 1 -5.28 -22.61 -14.53
N CYS A 2 -5.33 -22.82 -13.23
CA CYS A 2 -6.40 -22.28 -12.39
C CYS A 2 -6.16 -20.78 -12.23
N CYS A 3 -7.02 -19.94 -12.83
CA CYS A 3 -6.96 -18.48 -12.72
C CYS A 3 -7.41 -18.08 -11.30
N LYS A 4 -6.49 -18.10 -10.35
CA LYS A 4 -6.75 -17.72 -8.96
C LYS A 4 -6.22 -16.32 -8.72
N LEU A 5 -7.10 -15.43 -8.25
CA LEU A 5 -6.71 -14.11 -7.75
C LEU A 5 -6.06 -14.26 -6.38
N CYS A 6 -4.84 -13.73 -6.21
CA CYS A 6 -4.07 -13.74 -4.98
C CYS A 6 -4.10 -12.36 -4.33
N ILE A 7 -4.66 -12.28 -3.12
CA ILE A 7 -4.79 -11.03 -2.37
C ILE A 7 -4.03 -11.16 -1.04
N LEU A 8 -3.16 -10.17 -0.77
CA LEU A 8 -2.51 -10.00 0.52
C LEU A 8 -3.18 -8.85 1.28
N GLN A 9 -3.39 -9.03 2.58
CA GLN A 9 -3.90 -7.98 3.45
C GLN A 9 -3.07 -7.90 4.73
N GLU A 10 -2.55 -6.71 5.03
CA GLU A 10 -1.65 -6.48 6.17
C GLU A 10 -1.93 -5.13 6.84
N ASN A 11 -1.89 -5.09 8.17
CA ASN A 11 -1.85 -3.84 8.95
C ASN A 11 -0.39 -3.50 9.27
N LEU A 12 0.08 -2.33 8.83
CA LEU A 12 1.48 -1.91 8.99
C LEU A 12 1.73 -1.00 10.19
N ASN A 13 0.70 -0.71 10.99
CA ASN A 13 0.78 0.08 12.22
C ASN A 13 1.53 1.41 12.04
N LYS A 14 1.34 2.06 10.88
CA LYS A 14 1.97 3.32 10.45
C LYS A 14 3.51 3.28 10.46
N SER A 15 4.10 2.09 10.52
CA SER A 15 5.54 1.91 10.65
C SER A 15 6.21 2.02 9.27
N LEU A 16 7.18 2.93 9.18
CA LEU A 16 8.04 3.08 8.01
C LEU A 16 8.80 1.79 7.70
N ILE A 17 9.32 1.13 8.74
CA ILE A 17 10.14 -0.09 8.62
C ILE A 17 9.29 -1.21 8.04
N ALA A 18 8.16 -1.55 8.68
CA ALA A 18 7.19 -2.52 8.18
C ALA A 18 6.72 -2.23 6.73
N THR A 19 6.51 -0.96 6.38
CA THR A 19 6.16 -0.57 5.00
C THR A 19 7.26 -0.90 4.01
N PHE A 20 8.51 -0.57 4.31
CA PHE A 20 9.63 -0.91 3.44
C PHE A 20 9.93 -2.41 3.41
N ASP A 21 9.76 -3.11 4.53
CA ASP A 21 9.94 -4.56 4.60
C ASP A 21 8.96 -5.26 3.65
N LEU A 22 7.67 -4.94 3.72
CA LEU A 22 6.65 -5.45 2.81
C LEU A 22 6.97 -5.13 1.34
N LEU A 23 7.23 -3.85 1.02
CA LEU A 23 7.40 -3.39 -0.36
C LEU A 23 8.67 -3.90 -1.04
N ASN A 24 9.71 -4.23 -0.27
CA ASN A 24 10.97 -4.77 -0.78
C ASN A 24 11.01 -6.30 -0.81
N GLN A 25 9.93 -7.00 -0.47
CA GLN A 25 9.88 -8.45 -0.57
C GLN A 25 10.18 -8.91 -2.02
N PRO A 26 11.05 -9.90 -2.20
CA PRO A 26 11.41 -10.39 -3.52
C PRO A 26 10.19 -11.01 -4.20
N ASN A 27 9.98 -10.67 -5.47
CA ASN A 27 8.88 -11.17 -6.31
C ASN A 27 7.46 -10.88 -5.76
N LEU A 28 7.29 -9.88 -4.89
CA LEU A 28 5.97 -9.52 -4.34
C LEU A 28 4.88 -9.37 -5.43
N HIS A 29 5.19 -8.66 -6.52
CA HIS A 29 4.29 -8.44 -7.67
C HIS A 29 4.07 -9.67 -8.55
N LYS A 30 4.85 -10.74 -8.38
CA LYS A 30 4.63 -12.02 -9.07
C LYS A 30 3.77 -12.97 -8.25
N ASN A 31 3.74 -12.78 -6.94
CA ASN A 31 3.07 -13.67 -6.00
C ASN A 31 1.66 -13.16 -5.63
N TRP A 32 1.44 -11.85 -5.70
CA TRP A 32 0.20 -11.19 -5.31
C TRP A 32 -0.28 -10.27 -6.43
N ASP A 33 -1.59 -10.30 -6.70
CA ASP A 33 -2.24 -9.43 -7.67
C ASP A 33 -2.70 -8.12 -7.02
N ILE A 34 -3.17 -8.19 -5.76
CA ILE A 34 -3.68 -7.06 -4.99
C ILE A 34 -3.10 -7.10 -3.58
N ILE A 35 -2.68 -5.94 -3.08
CA ILE A 35 -2.24 -5.75 -1.69
C ILE A 35 -3.14 -4.70 -1.04
N LEU A 36 -3.76 -5.07 0.06
CA LEU A 36 -4.60 -4.21 0.89
C LEU A 36 -3.82 -3.84 2.15
N ILE A 37 -3.39 -2.58 2.25
CA ILE A 37 -2.62 -2.09 3.38
C ILE A 37 -3.54 -1.28 4.30
N GLN A 38 -3.67 -1.70 5.56
CA GLN A 38 -4.27 -0.89 6.62
C GLN A 38 -3.18 -0.18 7.43
N GLU A 39 -3.51 1.03 7.89
CA GLU A 39 -2.58 1.90 8.62
C GLU A 39 -1.20 2.01 7.95
N PRO A 40 -1.11 2.38 6.66
CA PRO A 40 0.16 2.57 6.00
C PRO A 40 0.97 3.69 6.68
N TYR A 41 2.29 3.63 6.55
CA TYR A 41 3.09 4.84 6.71
C TYR A 41 2.70 5.85 5.62
N ILE A 42 2.31 7.06 6.03
CA ILE A 42 1.99 8.18 5.15
C ILE A 42 3.11 9.21 5.29
N ASP A 43 3.69 9.62 4.15
CA ASP A 43 4.77 10.61 4.13
C ASP A 43 4.27 12.04 4.34
N THR A 44 5.20 12.99 4.38
CA THR A 44 4.91 14.42 4.55
C THR A 44 4.06 15.02 3.43
N PHE A 45 4.03 14.39 2.25
CA PHE A 45 3.18 14.77 1.13
C PHE A 45 1.82 14.07 1.14
N LYS A 46 1.47 13.42 2.26
CA LYS A 46 0.23 12.65 2.44
C LYS A 46 0.12 11.47 1.47
N ASN A 47 1.25 10.86 1.07
CA ASN A 47 1.25 9.68 0.20
C ASN A 47 1.74 8.43 0.95
N ALA A 48 1.13 7.28 0.65
CA ALA A 48 1.70 5.97 0.92
C ALA A 48 2.89 5.70 -0.01
N LYS A 49 3.84 4.88 0.45
CA LYS A 49 4.97 4.44 -0.37
C LYS A 49 4.57 3.22 -1.22
N ALA A 50 5.16 3.13 -2.41
CA ALA A 50 5.06 1.98 -3.29
C ALA A 50 6.29 1.90 -4.20
N THR A 51 6.60 0.70 -4.69
CA THR A 51 7.61 0.51 -5.74
C THR A 51 6.97 0.66 -7.12
N ARG A 52 7.78 0.80 -8.18
CA ARG A 52 7.32 0.99 -9.57
C ARG A 52 6.39 -0.13 -10.09
N ALA A 53 6.38 -1.29 -9.44
CA ALA A 53 5.52 -2.41 -9.80
C ALA A 53 4.05 -2.23 -9.39
N TRP A 54 3.76 -1.27 -8.51
CA TRP A 54 2.43 -1.09 -7.92
C TRP A 54 1.83 0.26 -8.29
N THR A 55 0.52 0.26 -8.56
CA THR A 55 -0.29 1.47 -8.63
C THR A 55 -1.04 1.62 -7.31
N VAL A 56 -0.85 2.74 -6.62
CA VAL A 56 -1.52 3.00 -5.34
C VAL A 56 -2.92 3.54 -5.61
N ILE A 57 -3.92 2.92 -4.99
CA ILE A 57 -5.30 3.38 -5.02
C ILE A 57 -5.66 3.83 -3.61
N TYR A 58 -6.03 5.10 -3.47
CA TYR A 58 -6.55 5.63 -2.21
C TYR A 58 -8.08 5.60 -2.19
N PRO A 59 -8.70 5.50 -1.01
CA PRO A 59 -10.13 5.78 -0.86
C PRO A 59 -10.47 7.20 -1.36
N THR A 60 -11.68 7.38 -1.90
CA THR A 60 -12.14 8.60 -2.60
C THR A 60 -11.92 9.90 -1.84
N ASN A 61 -11.90 9.87 -0.50
CA ASN A 61 -11.78 11.06 0.34
C ASN A 61 -10.38 11.31 0.91
N HIS A 62 -9.38 10.51 0.54
CA HIS A 62 -8.03 10.60 1.12
C HIS A 62 -7.36 11.96 0.89
N LEU A 63 -7.53 12.55 -0.30
CA LEU A 63 -6.95 13.85 -0.66
C LEU A 63 -7.89 15.04 -0.39
N ASN A 64 -9.16 14.79 -0.08
CA ASN A 64 -10.20 15.82 0.04
C ASN A 64 -10.29 16.49 1.43
N ARG A 65 -9.28 16.33 2.28
CA ARG A 65 -9.24 17.05 3.56
C ARG A 65 -8.72 18.47 3.32
N SER A 66 -9.63 19.38 2.97
CA SER A 66 -9.38 20.82 3.15
C SER A 66 -8.86 21.02 4.57
N GLU A 67 -7.68 21.63 4.70
CA GLU A 67 -7.14 22.04 6.00
C GLU A 67 -8.21 22.87 6.68
N LYS A 68 -8.75 22.35 7.79
CA LYS A 68 -9.61 23.15 8.65
C LYS A 68 -8.70 24.23 9.23
N THR A 69 -8.78 25.42 8.64
CA THR A 69 -8.16 26.66 9.11
C THR A 69 -8.73 27.05 10.47
#